data_AF-A0A7I0K4A0-F1
#
_entry.id   AF-A0A7I0K4A0-F1
#
_cell.length_a   1.000
_cell.length_b   1.000
_cell.length_c   1.000
_cell.angle_alpha   90.00
_cell.angle_beta   90.00
_cell.angle_gamma   90.00
#
_symmetry.space_group_name_H-M   'P 1'
#
loop_
_entity.id
_entity.type
_entity.pdbx_description
1 polymer ?
#
loop_
_entity_poly.entity_id
_entity_poly.type
_entity_poly.pdbx_seq_one_letter_code
_entity_poly.pdbx_strand_id
1 'polypeptide(L)' 'MTLQEGDFVRAHSTTRRPVTTERIERVLDRIAEIIVARGEQGEAWLPLYDHLEAALQNLQAKERRLSAVRERVKRSKG' A
#
# COMPACT_ATOMS: atom_id res chain seq x y z
N MET A 1 -9.64 1.94 37.32
CA MET A 1 -8.53 2.53 36.53
C MET A 1 -8.13 1.50 35.49
N THR A 2 -8.54 1.70 34.24
CA THR A 2 -8.12 0.84 33.13
C THR A 2 -7.61 1.76 32.05
N LEU A 3 -6.30 1.74 31.83
CA LEU A 3 -5.62 2.44 30.74
C LEU A 3 -6.10 1.83 29.42
N GLN A 4 -6.68 2.64 28.54
CA GLN A 4 -6.99 2.24 27.18
C GLN A 4 -5.97 2.90 26.26
N GLU A 5 -4.84 2.20 26.10
CA GLU A 5 -3.91 2.44 25.00
C GLU A 5 -4.55 1.92 23.71
N GLY A 6 -4.58 2.77 22.68
CA GLY A 6 -5.17 2.42 21.41
C GLY A 6 -5.25 3.59 20.45
N ASP A 7 -4.16 4.35 20.31
CA ASP A 7 -3.96 5.30 19.22
C ASP A 7 -3.77 4.50 17.91
N PHE A 8 -4.88 4.02 17.35
CA PHE A 8 -4.91 3.48 15.99
C PHE A 8 -5.19 4.64 15.04
N VAL A 9 -4.10 5.30 14.67
CA VAL A 9 -3.87 6.08 13.44
C VAL A 9 -5.08 6.18 12.53
N ARG A 10 -5.66 7.39 12.47
CA ARG A 10 -6.79 7.77 11.60
C ARG A 10 -6.60 7.27 10.16
N ALA A 11 -7.37 6.25 9.78
CA ALA A 11 -7.48 5.79 8.39
C ALA A 11 -8.28 6.82 7.56
N HIS A 12 -7.60 7.69 6.83
CA HIS A 12 -8.24 8.69 5.97
C HIS A 12 -8.63 8.14 4.59
N SER A 13 -9.60 7.22 4.57
CA SER A 13 -10.39 6.92 3.37
C SER A 13 -11.83 6.58 3.77
N THR A 14 -12.77 7.46 3.43
CA THR A 14 -14.21 7.30 3.73
C THR A 14 -14.90 6.26 2.85
N THR A 15 -14.21 5.71 1.84
CA THR A 15 -14.70 4.57 1.04
C THR A 15 -14.29 3.26 1.71
N ARG A 16 -15.26 2.43 2.12
CA ARG A 16 -15.08 1.05 2.63
C ARG A 16 -14.47 0.07 1.60
N ARG A 17 -13.82 0.56 0.54
CA ARG A 17 -13.19 -0.32 -0.45
C ARG A 17 -11.81 -0.73 0.06
N PRO A 18 -11.47 -2.03 0.00
CA PRO A 18 -10.17 -2.50 0.42
C PRO A 18 -9.07 -1.76 -0.37
N VAL A 19 -7.94 -1.55 0.30
CA VAL A 19 -6.72 -1.09 -0.36
C VAL A 19 -6.12 -2.32 -1.05
N THR A 20 -6.13 -2.31 -2.38
CA THR A 20 -5.56 -3.37 -3.22
C THR A 20 -4.30 -2.87 -3.91
N THR A 21 -3.45 -3.80 -4.33
CA THR A 21 -2.25 -3.55 -5.15
C THR A 21 -2.60 -2.68 -6.36
N GLU A 22 -3.62 -3.08 -7.12
CA GLU A 22 -4.12 -2.34 -8.29
C GLU A 22 -4.56 -0.90 -7.97
N ARG A 23 -5.10 -0.66 -6.77
CA ARG A 23 -5.55 0.68 -6.37
C ARG A 23 -4.37 1.58 -6.05
N ILE A 24 -3.33 1.03 -5.41
CA ILE A 24 -2.09 1.78 -5.13
C ILE A 24 -1.36 2.09 -6.44
N GLU A 25 -1.26 1.13 -7.36
CA GLU A 25 -0.66 1.31 -8.69
C GLU A 25 -1.33 2.46 -9.46
N ARG A 26 -2.67 2.47 -9.56
CA ARG A 26 -3.40 3.56 -10.23
C ARG A 26 -3.16 4.94 -9.60
N VAL A 27 -2.97 5.00 -8.29
CA VAL A 27 -2.69 6.26 -7.60
C VAL A 27 -1.25 6.70 -7.88
N LEU A 28 -0.29 5.77 -7.88
CA LEU A 28 1.09 6.03 -8.26
C LEU A 28 1.19 6.55 -9.70
N ASP A 29 0.51 5.92 -10.66
CA ASP A 29 0.45 6.38 -12.05
C ASP A 29 -0.04 7.83 -12.13
N ARG A 30 -1.11 8.14 -11.39
CA ARG A 30 -1.69 9.49 -11.37
C ARG A 30 -0.76 10.51 -10.74
N ILE A 31 -0.03 10.14 -9.68
CA ILE A 31 0.94 11.03 -9.04
C ILE A 31 2.16 11.24 -9.97
N ALA A 32 2.62 10.20 -10.66
CA ALA A 32 3.69 10.32 -11.65
C ALA A 32 3.28 11.29 -12.77
N GLU A 33 2.06 11.19 -13.30
CA GLU A 33 1.52 12.16 -14.26
C GLU A 33 1.56 13.59 -13.72
N ILE A 34 1.17 13.81 -12.46
CA ILE A 34 1.18 15.13 -11.81
C ILE A 34 2.60 15.65 -11.63
N ILE A 35 3.53 14.81 -11.21
CA ILE A 35 4.95 15.17 -11.02
C ILE A 35 5.53 15.64 -12.34
N VAL A 36 5.39 14.83 -13.40
CA VAL A 36 5.91 15.14 -14.73
C VAL A 36 5.27 16.42 -15.30
N ALA A 37 3.96 16.58 -15.14
CA ALA A 37 3.24 17.76 -15.63
C ALA A 37 3.65 19.07 -14.92
N ARG A 38 4.15 18.98 -13.67
CA ARG A 38 4.53 20.15 -12.86
C ARG A 38 6.03 20.46 -12.87
N GLY A 39 6.87 19.61 -13.46
CA GLY A 39 8.31 19.82 -13.54
C GLY A 39 8.96 19.95 -12.15
N GLU A 40 9.73 21.01 -11.92
CA GLU A 40 10.41 21.26 -10.62
C GLU A 40 9.43 21.36 -9.44
N GLN A 41 8.21 21.86 -9.65
CA GLN A 41 7.17 21.89 -8.60
C GLN A 41 6.62 20.49 -8.28
N GLY A 42 6.89 19.51 -9.15
CA GLY A 42 6.57 18.10 -8.96
C GLY A 42 7.44 17.44 -7.88
N GLU A 43 8.63 17.96 -7.58
CA GLU A 43 9.53 17.38 -6.56
C GLU A 43 8.89 17.30 -5.17
N ALA A 44 7.98 18.25 -4.85
CA ALA A 44 7.24 18.25 -3.60
C ALA A 44 6.35 16.99 -3.40
N TRP A 45 6.03 16.28 -4.47
CA TRP A 45 5.23 15.05 -4.44
C TRP A 45 6.06 13.77 -4.35
N LEU A 46 7.38 13.85 -4.55
CA LEU A 46 8.28 12.68 -4.47
C LEU A 46 8.18 11.96 -3.12
N PRO A 47 8.13 12.64 -1.95
CA PRO A 47 8.01 11.94 -0.67
C PRO A 47 6.72 11.12 -0.56
N LEU A 48 5.62 11.60 -1.15
CA LEU A 48 4.36 10.87 -1.18
C LEU A 48 4.42 9.68 -2.15
N TYR A 49 5.07 9.89 -3.30
CA TYR A 49 5.30 8.85 -4.29
C TYR A 49 6.11 7.69 -3.69
N ASP A 50 7.23 7.98 -3.04
CA ASP A 50 8.09 6.99 -2.37
C ASP A 50 7.34 6.20 -1.29
N HIS A 51 6.51 6.89 -0.50
CA HIS A 51 5.70 6.25 0.53
C HIS A 51 4.70 5.24 -0.05
N LEU A 52 4.03 5.62 -1.14
CA LEU A 52 3.07 4.75 -1.82
C LEU A 52 3.76 3.59 -2.53
N GLU A 53 4.95 3.81 -3.09
CA GLU A 53 5.75 2.74 -3.69
C GLU A 53 6.18 1.71 -2.63
N ALA A 54 6.66 2.17 -1.47
CA ALA A 54 6.97 1.28 -0.35
C ALA A 54 5.74 0.50 0.15
N ALA A 55 4.56 1.15 0.20
CA ALA A 55 3.32 0.49 0.57
C ALA A 55 2.92 -0.60 -0.45
N LEU A 56 3.09 -0.33 -1.75
CA LEU A 56 2.84 -1.29 -2.82
C LEU A 56 3.73 -2.52 -2.68
N GLN A 57 5.04 -2.32 -2.53
CA GLN A 57 6.01 -3.39 -2.39
C GLN A 57 5.71 -4.28 -1.17
N ASN A 58 5.34 -3.66 -0.05
CA ASN A 58 4.94 -4.38 1.16
C ASN A 58 3.69 -5.24 0.96
N LEU A 59 2.68 -4.70 0.28
CA LEU A 59 1.45 -5.43 0.01
C LEU A 59 1.71 -6.63 -0.91
N GLN A 60 2.43 -6.42 -2.01
CA GLN A 60 2.83 -7.50 -2.93
C GLN A 60 3.69 -8.56 -2.23
N ALA A 61 4.62 -8.16 -1.36
CA ALA A 61 5.43 -9.10 -0.59
C ALA A 61 4.57 -9.95 0.35
N LYS A 62 3.57 -9.35 1.01
CA LYS A 62 2.63 -10.05 1.87
C LYS A 62 1.78 -11.05 1.08
N GLU A 63 1.26 -10.65 -0.08
CA GLU A 63 0.49 -11.52 -0.97
C GLU A 63 1.32 -12.72 -1.46
N ARG A 64 2.55 -12.48 -1.91
CA ARG A 64 3.49 -13.56 -2.30
C ARG A 64 3.77 -14.53 -1.15
N ARG A 65 4.03 -14.01 0.06
CA ARG A 65 4.26 -14.84 1.25
C ARG A 65 3.03 -15.69 1.58
N LEU A 66 1.84 -15.10 1.56
CA LEU A 66 0.59 -15.84 1.80
C LEU A 66 0.36 -16.93 0.75
N SER A 67 0.64 -16.65 -0.53
CA SER A 67 0.56 -17.64 -1.60
C SER A 67 1.55 -18.79 -1.37
N ALA A 68 2.81 -18.48 -1.04
CA ALA A 68 3.82 -19.51 -0.74
C ALA A 68 3.44 -20.38 0.47
N VAL A 69 2.86 -19.80 1.52
CA VAL A 69 2.36 -20.55 2.69
C VAL A 69 1.21 -21.46 2.28
N ARG A 70 0.25 -20.98 1.47
CA ARG A 70 -0.87 -21.79 0.97
C ARG A 70 -0.39 -22.97 0.15
N GLU A 71 0.55 -22.75 -0.75
CA GLU A 71 1.15 -23.81 -1.57
C GLU A 71 1.91 -24.84 -0.73
N ARG A 72 2.65 -24.40 0.30
CA ARG A 72 3.33 -25.30 1.23
C ARG A 72 2.35 -26.19 1.99
N VAL A 73 1.23 -25.63 2.46
CA VAL A 73 0.18 -26.39 3.14
C VAL A 73 -0.46 -27.40 2.19
N LYS A 74 -0.72 -27.02 0.94
CA LYS A 74 -1.27 -27.92 -0.08
C LYS A 74 -0.35 -29.11 -0.35
N ARG A 75 0.97 -28.87 -0.49
CA ARG A 75 1.99 -29.92 -0.69
C ARG A 75 2.15 -30.85 0.52
N SER A 76 1.91 -30.34 1.73
CA SER A 76 2.02 -31.15 2.95
C SER A 76 0.78 -32.01 3.23
N LYS A 77 -0.33 -31.77 2.53
CA LYS A 77 -1.61 -32.46 2.71
C LYS A 77 -2.01 -33.38 1.55
N GLY A 78 -1.26 -33.35 0.44
CA GLY A 78 -1.39 -34.30 -0.67
C GLY A 78 -0.30 -35.36 -0.58
#